data_AF-A0A382ZIY1-F1
#
_entry.id   AF-A0A382ZIY1-F1
#
_cell.length_a   1.000
_cell.length_b   1.000
_cell.length_c   1.000
_cell.angle_alpha   90.00
_cell.angle_beta   90.00
_cell.angle_gamma   90.00
#
_symmetry.space_group_name_H-M   'P 1'
#
loop_
_entity.id
_entity.type
_entity.pdbx_description
1 polymer ?
#
loop_
_entity_poly.entity_id
_entity_poly.type
_entity_poly.pdbx_seq_one_letter_code
_entity_poly.pdbx_strand_id
1 'polypeptide(L)'
;WDSASAVCLCNTTTETGASTSYGNTASYCVLWGDATTATVATDAADGGRDGAGLAHTWTNSVSGDTQYDLCLVICAHSTTNPSVLPIQECKKVDVFSSQSPAFTSDVSGGNNEEATSGIPVTFTGSVNTLGTASAFGAGNCWRWVWGDGSSNCEVAAGTGGAGDYNQAVSHTFSLTTGEQAAGTTVTRDVCLQAYSGHTGSPFTTSACTITITPDPRSNVAVIFQNEATGIDNASNVRGYAVTGYDGLNYALGCADN
;
A
#
# COMPACT_ATOMS: atom_id res chain seq x y z
N TRP A 1 4.35 8.62 -17.54
CA TRP A 1 3.32 8.55 -18.59
C TRP A 1 2.47 7.32 -18.37
N ASP A 2 1.21 7.32 -18.80
CA ASP A 2 0.39 6.11 -18.75
C ASP A 2 0.78 5.18 -19.90
N SER A 3 0.82 3.88 -19.64
CA SER A 3 1.04 2.85 -20.65
C SER A 3 0.04 3.00 -21.79
N ALA A 4 0.49 2.73 -23.02
CA ALA A 4 -0.23 2.95 -24.28
C ALA A 4 -0.57 4.43 -24.62
N SER A 5 -0.07 5.40 -23.85
CA SER A 5 -0.16 6.81 -24.24
C SER A 5 0.93 7.19 -25.24
N ALA A 6 0.56 7.98 -26.25
CA ALA A 6 1.52 8.55 -27.18
C ALA A 6 2.32 9.67 -26.50
N VAL A 7 3.63 9.63 -26.70
CA VAL A 7 4.58 10.66 -26.28
C VAL A 7 5.35 11.17 -27.48
N CYS A 8 6.03 12.31 -27.34
CA CYS A 8 6.95 12.80 -28.35
C CYS A 8 8.34 13.11 -27.77
N LEU A 9 9.38 12.65 -28.47
CA LEU A 9 10.76 13.06 -28.23
C LEU A 9 11.02 14.38 -28.96
N CYS A 10 11.31 15.43 -28.22
CA CYS A 10 11.82 16.69 -28.76
C CYS A 10 13.34 16.72 -28.67
N ASN A 11 14.02 16.68 -29.81
CA ASN A 11 15.47 16.71 -29.87
C ASN A 11 15.99 18.14 -29.69
N THR A 12 16.78 18.35 -28.63
CA THR A 12 17.36 19.65 -28.27
C THR A 12 18.89 19.68 -28.43
N THR A 13 19.47 18.70 -29.13
CA THR A 13 20.91 18.58 -29.39
C THR A 13 21.50 19.90 -29.90
N THR A 14 22.56 20.40 -29.29
CA THR A 14 23.24 21.63 -29.75
C THR A 14 24.34 21.33 -30.77
N GLU A 15 24.91 22.37 -31.38
CA GLU A 15 26.04 22.27 -32.31
C GLU A 15 25.76 21.42 -33.57
N THR A 16 24.51 21.36 -34.00
CA THR A 16 24.04 20.74 -35.25
C THR A 16 22.76 21.44 -35.70
N GLY A 17 22.43 21.34 -36.99
CA GLY A 17 21.18 21.85 -37.55
C GLY A 17 21.34 22.29 -39.00
N ALA A 18 20.40 21.86 -39.85
CA ALA A 18 20.37 22.23 -41.26
C ALA A 18 19.85 23.66 -41.47
N SER A 19 19.06 24.18 -40.52
CA SER A 19 18.45 25.51 -40.57
C SER A 19 19.24 26.58 -39.83
N THR A 20 20.15 26.16 -38.95
CA THR A 20 21.05 27.05 -38.21
C THR A 20 22.32 27.27 -39.04
N SER A 21 22.90 28.46 -38.99
CA SER A 21 24.03 28.89 -39.85
C SER A 21 25.34 28.11 -39.67
N TYR A 22 25.33 26.98 -38.95
CA TYR A 22 26.51 26.15 -38.65
C TYR A 22 26.99 25.34 -39.85
N GLY A 23 26.14 25.05 -40.84
CA GLY A 23 26.52 24.37 -42.08
C GLY A 23 26.96 22.92 -41.91
N ASN A 24 26.67 22.31 -40.76
CA ASN A 24 26.86 20.90 -40.45
C ASN A 24 25.51 20.17 -40.39
N THR A 25 25.55 18.85 -40.48
CA THR A 25 24.36 18.00 -40.46
C THR A 25 24.59 16.76 -39.62
N ALA A 26 23.56 16.29 -38.94
CA ALA A 26 23.57 15.06 -38.17
C ALA A 26 22.45 14.10 -38.56
N SER A 27 22.69 12.82 -38.28
CA SER A 27 21.66 11.79 -38.23
C SER A 27 21.63 11.14 -36.85
N TYR A 28 20.46 10.66 -36.46
CA TYR A 28 20.22 10.13 -35.12
C TYR A 28 19.63 8.73 -35.17
N CYS A 29 19.87 7.99 -34.10
CA CYS A 29 19.18 6.77 -33.78
C CYS A 29 18.55 6.95 -32.39
N VAL A 30 17.27 6.58 -32.25
CA VAL A 30 16.56 6.62 -30.97
C VAL A 30 16.40 5.18 -30.48
N LEU A 31 16.84 4.92 -29.26
CA LEU A 31 16.64 3.67 -28.56
C LEU A 31 15.57 3.93 -27.49
N TRP A 32 14.38 3.34 -27.64
CA TRP A 32 13.25 3.63 -26.74
C TRP A 32 13.29 2.84 -25.43
N GLY A 33 14.24 1.90 -25.29
CA GLY A 33 14.39 1.07 -24.10
C GLY A 33 13.46 -0.15 -24.05
N ASP A 34 12.53 -0.29 -24.99
CA ASP A 34 11.54 -1.38 -25.08
C ASP A 34 11.84 -2.36 -26.23
N ALA A 35 13.12 -2.46 -26.61
CA ALA A 35 13.62 -3.19 -27.78
C ALA A 35 13.22 -2.61 -29.16
N THR A 36 12.44 -1.53 -29.20
CA THR A 36 12.20 -0.79 -30.45
C THR A 36 13.21 0.34 -30.63
N THR A 37 13.45 0.68 -31.89
CA THR A 37 14.37 1.76 -32.26
C THR A 37 13.79 2.56 -33.42
N ALA A 38 14.27 3.78 -33.60
CA ALA A 38 13.95 4.62 -34.75
C ALA A 38 15.23 5.24 -35.33
N THR A 39 15.24 5.44 -36.65
CA THR A 39 16.31 6.14 -37.35
C THR A 39 15.80 7.47 -37.85
N VAL A 40 16.52 8.54 -37.55
CA VAL A 40 16.23 9.91 -37.96
C VAL A 40 17.34 10.35 -38.92
N ALA A 41 16.98 10.48 -40.20
CA ALA A 41 17.98 10.62 -41.26
C ALA A 41 18.70 11.97 -41.27
N THR A 42 18.08 13.06 -40.80
CA THR A 42 18.60 14.43 -40.88
C THR A 42 18.11 15.29 -39.72
N ASP A 43 18.73 16.46 -39.52
CA ASP A 43 18.27 17.45 -38.54
C ASP A 43 16.82 17.90 -38.74
N ALA A 44 16.33 17.95 -39.99
CA ALA A 44 14.98 18.43 -40.32
C ALA A 44 13.88 17.35 -40.26
N ALA A 45 14.24 16.07 -40.10
CA ALA A 45 13.27 14.99 -39.96
C ALA A 45 12.67 14.96 -38.55
N ASP A 46 11.51 14.31 -38.37
CA ASP A 46 10.92 14.15 -37.04
C ASP A 46 11.87 13.44 -36.08
N GLY A 47 12.07 13.99 -34.89
CA GLY A 47 13.09 13.57 -33.92
C GLY A 47 14.49 14.13 -34.20
N GLY A 48 14.67 14.84 -35.31
CA GLY A 48 15.84 15.64 -35.62
C GLY A 48 15.79 16.96 -34.87
N ARG A 49 16.93 17.65 -34.79
CA ARG A 49 17.07 18.89 -34.02
C ARG A 49 16.11 20.01 -34.45
N ASP A 50 15.88 20.12 -35.76
CA ASP A 50 15.10 21.16 -36.42
C ASP A 50 13.71 20.65 -36.85
N GLY A 51 13.47 19.33 -36.76
CA GLY A 51 12.20 18.70 -37.14
C GLY A 51 11.15 18.72 -36.03
N ALA A 52 9.99 18.11 -36.30
CA ALA A 52 8.95 17.95 -35.30
C ALA A 52 9.34 16.86 -34.27
N GLY A 53 8.54 16.72 -33.20
CA GLY A 53 8.76 15.67 -32.21
C GLY A 53 8.53 14.28 -32.79
N LEU A 54 9.41 13.33 -32.49
CA LEU A 54 9.24 11.93 -32.91
C LEU A 54 8.31 11.21 -31.93
N ALA A 55 7.18 10.73 -32.43
CA ALA A 55 6.19 10.04 -31.61
C ALA A 55 6.64 8.63 -31.22
N HIS A 56 6.28 8.20 -30.02
CA HIS A 56 6.44 6.82 -29.55
C HIS A 56 5.34 6.44 -28.55
N THR A 57 5.12 5.14 -28.38
CA THR A 57 4.16 4.60 -27.42
C THR A 57 4.77 3.40 -26.71
N TRP A 58 5.02 3.52 -25.40
CA TRP A 58 5.37 2.37 -24.57
C TRP A 58 4.13 1.59 -24.18
N THR A 59 4.18 0.27 -24.36
CA THR A 59 3.14 -0.64 -23.89
C THR A 59 3.74 -1.61 -22.89
N ASN A 60 3.50 -1.35 -21.61
CA ASN A 60 3.93 -2.25 -20.55
C ASN A 60 3.13 -3.57 -20.61
N SER A 61 3.73 -4.63 -20.09
CA SER A 61 3.00 -5.84 -19.72
C SER A 61 1.86 -5.49 -18.76
N VAL A 62 0.76 -6.25 -18.83
CA VAL A 62 -0.41 -6.06 -17.97
C VAL A 62 0.04 -5.91 -16.51
N SER A 63 -0.38 -4.81 -15.88
CA SER A 63 -0.18 -4.41 -14.48
C SER A 63 1.22 -3.96 -14.04
N GLY A 64 2.32 -4.25 -14.73
CA GLY A 64 3.66 -3.81 -14.28
C GLY A 64 3.98 -2.35 -14.60
N ASP A 65 4.18 -1.48 -13.61
CA ASP A 65 4.87 -0.20 -13.88
C ASP A 65 6.31 -0.50 -14.37
N THR A 66 6.78 0.24 -15.37
CA THR A 66 8.09 0.00 -15.99
C THR A 66 8.83 1.32 -16.19
N GLN A 67 10.12 1.33 -15.87
CA GLN A 67 11.01 2.43 -16.19
C GLN A 67 11.87 2.03 -17.40
N TYR A 68 11.82 2.84 -18.46
CA TYR A 68 12.59 2.63 -19.68
C TYR A 68 13.80 3.55 -19.76
N ASP A 69 14.86 3.07 -20.42
CA ASP A 69 16.01 3.88 -20.82
C ASP A 69 15.82 4.41 -22.24
N LEU A 70 15.41 5.67 -22.35
CA LEU A 70 15.32 6.37 -23.62
C LEU A 70 16.67 7.00 -23.95
N CYS A 71 17.32 6.55 -25.03
CA CYS A 71 18.59 7.11 -25.49
C CYS A 71 18.45 7.76 -26.87
N LEU A 72 18.95 8.98 -26.99
CA LEU A 72 19.20 9.63 -28.28
C LEU A 72 20.67 9.46 -28.64
N VAL A 73 20.93 8.91 -29.82
CA VAL A 73 22.27 8.60 -30.31
C VAL A 73 22.55 9.43 -31.57
N ILE A 74 23.67 10.14 -31.64
CA ILE A 74 24.16 10.73 -32.88
C ILE A 74 24.95 9.67 -33.63
N CYS A 75 24.42 9.24 -34.78
CA CYS A 75 24.95 8.14 -35.57
C CYS A 75 25.88 8.64 -36.70
N ALA A 76 25.66 9.85 -37.20
CA ALA A 76 26.59 10.54 -38.09
C ALA A 76 26.55 12.04 -37.85
N HIS A 77 27.68 12.72 -38.11
CA HIS A 77 27.79 14.17 -38.09
C HIS A 77 28.84 14.64 -39.10
N SER A 78 28.51 15.60 -39.96
CA SER A 78 29.29 15.90 -41.18
C SER A 78 30.67 16.53 -40.93
N THR A 79 30.89 17.14 -39.77
CA THR A 79 32.15 17.83 -39.43
C THR A 79 32.83 17.29 -38.18
N THR A 80 32.22 16.32 -37.49
CA THR A 80 32.78 15.73 -36.25
C THR A 80 33.80 14.67 -36.63
N ASN A 81 34.86 14.54 -35.85
CA ASN A 81 35.81 13.42 -35.99
C ASN A 81 35.04 12.08 -35.89
N PRO A 82 35.03 11.25 -36.95
CA PRO A 82 34.27 10.00 -36.93
C PRO A 82 34.64 9.05 -35.78
N SER A 83 35.86 9.16 -35.23
CA SER A 83 36.30 8.30 -34.12
C SER A 83 35.63 8.59 -32.78
N VAL A 84 34.91 9.71 -32.63
CA VAL A 84 34.17 10.04 -31.39
C VAL A 84 32.69 9.64 -31.47
N LEU A 85 32.23 9.15 -32.62
CA LEU A 85 30.87 8.67 -32.82
C LEU A 85 30.78 7.15 -32.57
N PRO A 86 29.64 6.63 -32.10
CA PRO A 86 28.44 7.36 -31.72
C PRO A 86 28.56 8.06 -30.36
N ILE A 87 27.86 9.19 -30.21
CA ILE A 87 27.66 9.87 -28.92
C ILE A 87 26.21 9.65 -28.53
N GLN A 88 25.95 9.37 -27.24
CA GLN A 88 24.59 9.14 -26.76
C GLN A 88 24.32 9.87 -25.45
N GLU A 89 23.05 10.23 -25.25
CA GLU A 89 22.51 10.70 -23.98
C GLU A 89 21.25 9.89 -23.67
N CYS A 90 21.12 9.42 -22.43
CA CYS A 90 19.99 8.60 -22.00
C CYS A 90 19.21 9.26 -20.85
N LYS A 91 17.89 9.05 -20.83
CA LYS A 91 17.01 9.44 -19.73
C LYS A 91 16.12 8.29 -19.31
N LYS A 92 15.86 8.22 -18.01
CA LYS A 92 14.82 7.37 -17.45
C LYS A 92 13.45 7.94 -17.79
N VAL A 93 12.55 7.08 -18.25
CA VAL A 93 11.15 7.40 -18.49
C VAL A 93 10.28 6.45 -17.68
N ASP A 94 9.50 7.03 -16.77
CA ASP A 94 8.54 6.29 -15.97
C ASP A 94 7.24 6.08 -16.75
N VAL A 95 6.86 4.82 -16.95
CA VAL A 95 5.61 4.42 -17.62
C VAL A 95 4.78 3.61 -16.65
N PHE A 96 3.62 4.15 -16.28
CA PHE A 96 2.72 3.58 -15.29
C PHE A 96 1.66 2.72 -15.97
N SER A 97 1.36 1.57 -15.39
CA SER A 97 0.32 0.65 -15.86
C SER A 97 -0.96 0.83 -15.05
N SER A 98 -2.08 0.43 -15.64
CA SER A 98 -3.31 0.23 -14.87
C SER A 98 -3.09 -0.86 -13.83
N GLN A 99 -3.46 -0.59 -12.58
CA GLN A 99 -3.26 -1.55 -11.48
C GLN A 99 -4.57 -2.31 -11.19
N SER A 100 -4.44 -3.56 -10.78
CA SER A 100 -5.54 -4.38 -10.29
C SER A 100 -5.12 -5.02 -8.96
N PRO A 101 -5.05 -4.23 -7.88
CA PRO A 101 -4.61 -4.73 -6.58
C PRO A 101 -5.52 -5.87 -6.11
N ALA A 102 -4.98 -6.73 -5.26
CA ALA A 102 -5.74 -7.73 -4.54
C ALA A 102 -5.05 -8.03 -3.20
N PHE A 103 -5.83 -8.52 -2.24
CA PHE A 103 -5.33 -8.96 -0.95
C PHE A 103 -6.18 -10.10 -0.40
N THR A 104 -5.68 -10.73 0.66
CA THR A 104 -6.40 -11.73 1.45
C THR A 104 -6.46 -11.30 2.91
N SER A 105 -7.47 -11.76 3.64
CA SER A 105 -7.50 -11.73 5.10
C SER A 105 -7.37 -13.15 5.66
N ASP A 106 -6.83 -13.28 6.87
CA ASP A 106 -6.77 -14.55 7.59
C ASP A 106 -8.15 -14.99 8.13
N VAL A 107 -8.98 -14.02 8.51
CA VAL A 107 -10.36 -14.22 8.95
C VAL A 107 -11.31 -13.21 8.28
N SER A 108 -12.60 -13.54 8.23
CA SER A 108 -13.67 -12.66 7.74
C SER A 108 -14.63 -12.19 8.84
N GLY A 109 -14.37 -12.60 10.08
CA GLY A 109 -15.16 -12.19 11.23
C GLY A 109 -14.88 -13.02 12.47
N GLY A 110 -15.50 -12.61 13.58
CA GLY A 110 -15.30 -13.18 14.90
C GLY A 110 -15.80 -12.26 16.02
N ASN A 111 -15.54 -12.66 17.26
CA ASN A 111 -16.05 -11.95 18.44
C ASN A 111 -15.21 -10.72 18.78
N ASN A 112 -15.86 -9.75 19.43
CA ASN A 112 -15.24 -8.58 20.05
C ASN A 112 -14.57 -8.95 21.39
N GLU A 113 -13.57 -9.83 21.34
CA GLU A 113 -12.90 -10.40 22.52
C GLU A 113 -12.24 -9.32 23.39
N GLU A 114 -12.47 -9.34 24.72
CA GLU A 114 -11.85 -8.39 25.65
C GLU A 114 -10.33 -8.53 25.73
N ALA A 115 -9.81 -9.76 25.64
CA ALA A 115 -8.38 -10.03 25.75
C ALA A 115 -7.55 -9.32 24.66
N THR A 116 -8.14 -9.14 23.49
CA THR A 116 -7.53 -8.46 22.34
C THR A 116 -8.17 -7.10 22.04
N SER A 117 -9.14 -6.68 22.87
CA SER A 117 -9.93 -5.45 22.67
C SER A 117 -10.57 -5.37 21.28
N GLY A 118 -11.10 -6.49 20.80
CA GLY A 118 -11.64 -6.64 19.45
C GLY A 118 -11.12 -7.89 18.73
N ILE A 119 -11.43 -8.02 17.45
CA ILE A 119 -10.92 -9.07 16.58
C ILE A 119 -9.64 -8.60 15.87
N PRO A 120 -8.47 -9.21 16.15
CA PRO A 120 -7.28 -9.00 15.35
C PRO A 120 -7.43 -9.73 14.00
N VAL A 121 -7.16 -9.01 12.91
CA VAL A 121 -7.20 -9.53 11.54
C VAL A 121 -5.89 -9.20 10.86
N THR A 122 -5.35 -10.15 10.12
CA THR A 122 -4.14 -9.99 9.32
C THR A 122 -4.50 -9.95 7.84
N PHE A 123 -4.03 -8.94 7.14
CA PHE A 123 -4.19 -8.78 5.70
C PHE A 123 -2.85 -8.87 4.98
N THR A 124 -2.86 -9.43 3.76
CA THR A 124 -1.66 -9.56 2.93
C THR A 124 -2.00 -9.22 1.48
N GLY A 125 -1.28 -8.27 0.89
CA GLY A 125 -1.38 -7.95 -0.54
C GLY A 125 -0.83 -9.10 -1.40
N SER A 126 -1.58 -9.51 -2.42
CA SER A 126 -1.30 -10.73 -3.21
C SER A 126 -0.86 -10.49 -4.64
N VAL A 127 -0.76 -9.22 -5.07
CA VAL A 127 -0.39 -8.85 -6.46
C VAL A 127 0.77 -7.85 -6.45
N ASN A 128 1.91 -8.23 -7.04
CA ASN A 128 3.13 -7.39 -7.11
C ASN A 128 3.31 -6.73 -8.47
N THR A 129 2.62 -5.63 -8.68
CA THR A 129 2.54 -5.00 -10.01
C THR A 129 2.89 -3.52 -10.00
N LEU A 130 2.83 -2.91 -8.81
CA LEU A 130 3.21 -1.54 -8.57
C LEU A 130 4.74 -1.38 -8.60
N GLY A 131 5.23 -0.36 -9.30
CA GLY A 131 6.67 -0.06 -9.36
C GLY A 131 7.21 0.35 -8.00
N THR A 132 8.47 0.01 -7.68
CA THR A 132 9.06 0.35 -6.38
C THR A 132 9.15 1.87 -6.20
N ALA A 133 8.85 2.36 -5.00
CA ALA A 133 8.84 3.79 -4.72
C ALA A 133 10.18 4.45 -5.09
N SER A 134 11.31 3.81 -4.73
CA SER A 134 12.65 4.35 -5.02
C SER A 134 12.97 4.48 -6.51
N ALA A 135 12.42 3.64 -7.37
CA ALA A 135 12.62 3.74 -8.82
C ALA A 135 11.75 4.84 -9.45
N PHE A 136 10.54 5.06 -8.91
CA PHE A 136 9.52 5.97 -9.44
C PHE A 136 9.36 7.25 -8.61
N GLY A 137 10.49 7.85 -8.18
CA GLY A 137 10.49 9.18 -7.54
C GLY A 137 9.83 9.25 -6.14
N ALA A 138 9.73 8.12 -5.45
CA ALA A 138 9.11 7.91 -4.12
C ALA A 138 7.58 8.07 -4.03
N GLY A 139 6.87 8.17 -5.17
CA GLY A 139 5.42 8.38 -5.19
C GLY A 139 4.55 7.12 -5.09
N ASN A 140 5.08 5.95 -5.46
CA ASN A 140 4.30 4.72 -5.49
C ASN A 140 4.11 4.13 -4.07
N CYS A 141 2.87 3.91 -3.66
CA CYS A 141 2.56 3.35 -2.33
C CYS A 141 1.27 2.51 -2.30
N TRP A 142 1.19 1.66 -1.28
CA TRP A 142 -0.01 0.92 -0.89
C TRP A 142 -0.68 1.64 0.27
N ARG A 143 -2.00 1.84 0.20
CA ARG A 143 -2.81 2.40 1.28
C ARG A 143 -3.92 1.43 1.67
N TRP A 144 -3.91 1.01 2.93
CA TRP A 144 -4.96 0.22 3.54
C TRP A 144 -6.00 1.13 4.16
N VAL A 145 -7.25 0.99 3.73
CA VAL A 145 -8.37 1.81 4.17
C VAL A 145 -9.27 0.97 5.06
N TRP A 146 -9.43 1.42 6.31
CA TRP A 146 -10.19 0.73 7.33
C TRP A 146 -11.58 1.36 7.50
N GLY A 147 -12.63 0.55 7.39
CA GLY A 147 -14.03 0.99 7.47
C GLY A 147 -14.54 1.25 8.89
N ASP A 148 -13.65 1.28 9.89
CA ASP A 148 -13.95 1.57 11.28
C ASP A 148 -13.59 3.01 11.70
N GLY A 149 -13.06 3.82 10.77
CA GLY A 149 -12.69 5.21 11.02
C GLY A 149 -11.31 5.41 11.64
N SER A 150 -10.53 4.33 11.80
CA SER A 150 -9.11 4.43 12.15
C SER A 150 -8.28 5.02 11.01
N SER A 151 -7.09 5.53 11.33
CA SER A 151 -6.19 6.08 10.33
C SER A 151 -5.73 5.01 9.36
N ASN A 152 -5.74 5.34 8.06
CA ASN A 152 -5.21 4.49 7.01
C ASN A 152 -3.74 4.12 7.27
N CYS A 153 -3.34 2.91 6.90
CA CYS A 153 -1.94 2.52 6.87
C CYS A 153 -1.38 2.76 5.45
N GLU A 154 -0.26 3.49 5.36
CA GLU A 154 0.41 3.76 4.09
C GLU A 154 1.84 3.20 4.12
N VAL A 155 2.23 2.52 3.05
CA VAL A 155 3.55 1.92 2.92
C VAL A 155 4.07 2.10 1.50
N ALA A 156 5.27 2.63 1.39
CA ALA A 156 5.94 2.81 0.11
C ALA A 156 6.19 1.43 -0.54
N ALA A 157 5.90 1.34 -1.84
CA ALA A 157 5.99 0.08 -2.57
C ALA A 157 7.44 -0.43 -2.67
N GLY A 158 7.65 -1.72 -2.38
CA GLY A 158 8.96 -2.36 -2.46
C GLY A 158 9.90 -2.04 -1.29
N THR A 159 9.37 -1.59 -0.15
CA THR A 159 10.14 -1.37 1.08
C THR A 159 10.24 -2.61 1.95
N GLY A 160 9.35 -3.60 1.76
CA GLY A 160 9.23 -4.78 2.64
C GLY A 160 8.58 -4.47 3.99
N GLY A 161 8.04 -3.26 4.17
CA GLY A 161 7.31 -2.86 5.37
C GLY A 161 5.95 -3.56 5.51
N ALA A 162 5.34 -3.47 6.70
CA ALA A 162 4.01 -4.02 6.94
C ALA A 162 2.98 -3.43 5.96
N GLY A 163 2.21 -4.30 5.31
CA GLY A 163 1.21 -3.90 4.31
C GLY A 163 1.75 -3.69 2.90
N ASP A 164 3.06 -3.84 2.67
CA ASP A 164 3.62 -3.92 1.32
C ASP A 164 3.23 -5.25 0.65
N TYR A 165 3.60 -5.44 -0.62
CA TYR A 165 3.35 -6.69 -1.33
C TYR A 165 3.90 -7.89 -0.54
N ASN A 166 3.04 -8.90 -0.34
CA ASN A 166 3.36 -10.13 0.39
C ASN A 166 3.86 -9.90 1.82
N GLN A 167 3.64 -8.72 2.39
CA GLN A 167 3.94 -8.38 3.77
C GLN A 167 2.64 -8.20 4.54
N ALA A 168 2.54 -8.90 5.67
CA ALA A 168 1.37 -8.82 6.52
C ALA A 168 1.20 -7.41 7.12
N VAL A 169 -0.05 -6.95 7.20
CA VAL A 169 -0.47 -5.84 8.05
C VAL A 169 -1.58 -6.32 8.96
N SER A 170 -1.44 -6.07 10.26
CA SER A 170 -2.46 -6.42 11.25
C SER A 170 -3.30 -5.20 11.58
N HIS A 171 -4.60 -5.41 11.73
CA HIS A 171 -5.55 -4.41 12.20
C HIS A 171 -6.54 -5.05 13.17
N THR A 172 -6.92 -4.35 14.22
CA THR A 172 -7.89 -4.86 15.20
C THR A 172 -9.20 -4.09 15.05
N PHE A 173 -10.27 -4.79 14.73
CA PHE A 173 -11.60 -4.20 14.67
C PHE A 173 -12.35 -4.45 15.97
N SER A 174 -13.04 -3.43 16.48
CA SER A 174 -13.80 -3.54 17.73
C SER A 174 -15.21 -2.97 17.59
N LEU A 175 -16.08 -3.43 18.48
CA LEU A 175 -17.36 -2.79 18.71
C LEU A 175 -17.17 -1.61 19.67
N THR A 176 -17.91 -0.53 19.43
CA THR A 176 -18.10 0.52 20.42
C THR A 176 -18.81 -0.03 21.66
N THR A 177 -18.70 0.67 22.79
CA THR A 177 -19.41 0.30 24.02
C THR A 177 -20.93 0.18 23.82
N GLY A 178 -21.51 1.02 22.97
CA GLY A 178 -22.94 0.97 22.64
C GLY A 178 -23.31 -0.26 21.81
N GLU A 179 -22.55 -0.56 20.76
CA GLU A 179 -22.76 -1.75 19.91
C GLU A 179 -22.62 -3.05 20.73
N GLN A 180 -21.60 -3.12 21.62
CA GLN A 180 -21.40 -4.26 22.51
C GLN A 180 -22.54 -4.40 23.54
N ALA A 181 -22.94 -3.32 24.20
CA ALA A 181 -24.02 -3.35 25.19
C ALA A 181 -25.39 -3.69 24.58
N ALA A 182 -25.61 -3.30 23.32
CA ALA A 182 -26.82 -3.62 22.57
C ALA A 182 -26.80 -5.04 21.97
N GLY A 183 -25.70 -5.79 22.08
CA GLY A 183 -25.57 -7.10 21.45
C GLY A 183 -25.66 -7.04 19.92
N THR A 184 -25.15 -5.96 19.31
CA THR A 184 -25.26 -5.72 17.87
C THR A 184 -24.05 -6.26 17.12
N THR A 185 -24.30 -7.11 16.13
CA THR A 185 -23.29 -7.50 15.12
C THR A 185 -23.07 -6.35 14.15
N VAL A 186 -21.81 -6.01 13.89
CA VAL A 186 -21.42 -4.89 13.01
C VAL A 186 -20.44 -5.40 11.96
N THR A 187 -20.50 -4.80 10.77
CA THR A 187 -19.55 -5.07 9.69
C THR A 187 -18.65 -3.85 9.45
N ARG A 188 -17.36 -4.09 9.18
CA ARG A 188 -16.40 -3.06 8.79
C ARG A 188 -15.73 -3.49 7.51
N ASP A 189 -15.73 -2.60 6.51
CA ASP A 189 -15.12 -2.90 5.22
C ASP A 189 -13.64 -2.54 5.20
N VAL A 190 -12.86 -3.28 4.41
CA VAL A 190 -11.44 -3.02 4.18
C VAL A 190 -11.20 -2.97 2.68
N CYS A 191 -10.48 -1.94 2.25
CA CYS A 191 -10.03 -1.82 0.86
C CYS A 191 -8.52 -1.58 0.81
N LEU A 192 -7.89 -2.10 -0.23
CA LEU A 192 -6.50 -1.78 -0.58
C LEU A 192 -6.49 -0.84 -1.78
N GLN A 193 -5.68 0.22 -1.70
CA GLN A 193 -5.48 1.18 -2.78
C GLN A 193 -4.02 1.15 -3.25
N ALA A 194 -3.82 1.07 -4.56
CA ALA A 194 -2.52 1.23 -5.21
C ALA A 194 -2.39 2.66 -5.77
N TYR A 195 -1.44 3.42 -5.22
CA TYR A 195 -1.10 4.77 -5.68
C TYR A 195 0.11 4.72 -6.60
N SER A 196 -0.01 5.35 -7.76
CA SER A 196 1.07 5.52 -8.73
C SER A 196 0.92 6.83 -9.50
N GLY A 197 1.88 7.16 -10.36
CA GLY A 197 1.77 8.29 -11.27
C GLY A 197 0.78 8.09 -12.44
N HIS A 198 0.06 6.96 -12.49
CA HIS A 198 -0.96 6.71 -13.50
C HIS A 198 -2.15 7.66 -13.35
N THR A 199 -2.74 8.17 -14.44
CA THR A 199 -3.86 9.14 -14.37
C THR A 199 -5.12 8.59 -13.69
N GLY A 200 -5.38 7.30 -13.85
CA GLY A 200 -6.44 6.55 -13.17
C GLY A 200 -6.17 6.18 -11.69
N SER A 201 -5.04 6.58 -11.11
CA SER A 201 -4.73 6.33 -9.70
C SER A 201 -5.62 7.16 -8.76
N PRO A 202 -6.05 6.63 -7.58
CA PRO A 202 -5.75 5.31 -7.05
C PRO A 202 -6.62 4.20 -7.63
N PHE A 203 -6.03 3.02 -7.80
CA PHE A 203 -6.76 1.79 -8.10
C PHE A 203 -7.17 1.13 -6.78
N THR A 204 -8.47 0.91 -6.59
CA THR A 204 -9.02 0.40 -5.32
C THR A 204 -9.61 -0.98 -5.52
N THR A 205 -9.38 -1.90 -4.59
CA THR A 205 -10.04 -3.21 -4.58
C THR A 205 -11.53 -3.10 -4.32
N SER A 206 -12.28 -4.18 -4.57
CA SER A 206 -13.57 -4.36 -3.88
C SER A 206 -13.36 -4.41 -2.36
N ALA A 207 -14.40 -4.06 -1.61
CA ALA A 207 -14.38 -4.18 -0.16
C ALA A 207 -14.31 -5.65 0.30
N CYS A 208 -13.46 -5.92 1.28
CA CYS A 208 -13.49 -7.12 2.11
C CYS A 208 -14.23 -6.78 3.41
N THR A 209 -15.36 -7.42 3.66
CA THR A 209 -16.19 -7.14 4.84
C THR A 209 -15.77 -8.03 6.01
N ILE A 210 -15.40 -7.42 7.14
CA ILE A 210 -15.13 -8.08 8.41
C ILE A 210 -16.36 -8.01 9.31
N THR A 211 -16.86 -9.16 9.76
CA THR A 211 -18.04 -9.24 10.64
C THR A 211 -17.62 -9.37 12.10
N ILE A 212 -18.06 -8.45 12.95
CA ILE A 212 -17.71 -8.39 14.36
C ILE A 212 -18.96 -8.72 15.16
N THR A 213 -18.93 -9.83 15.90
CA THR A 213 -20.01 -10.26 16.80
C THR A 213 -19.72 -9.78 18.22
N PRO A 214 -20.75 -9.41 19.00
CA PRO A 214 -20.58 -9.12 20.42
C PRO A 214 -19.92 -10.29 21.14
N ASP A 215 -19.09 -9.97 22.13
CA ASP A 215 -18.51 -10.97 23.02
C ASP A 215 -19.63 -11.74 23.77
N PRO A 216 -19.74 -13.08 23.62
CA PRO A 216 -20.81 -13.86 24.23
C PRO A 216 -20.62 -14.15 25.73
N ARG A 217 -19.64 -13.55 26.41
CA ARG A 217 -19.33 -13.89 27.81
C ARG A 217 -20.39 -13.45 28.82
N SER A 218 -20.63 -14.33 29.78
CA SER A 218 -21.43 -14.06 30.97
C SER A 218 -20.51 -13.91 32.18
N ASN A 219 -20.32 -12.67 32.64
CA ASN A 219 -19.57 -12.41 33.87
C ASN A 219 -20.50 -12.56 35.07
N VAL A 220 -20.14 -13.43 36.01
CA VAL A 220 -20.87 -13.66 37.26
C VAL A 220 -19.94 -13.33 38.42
N ALA A 221 -20.38 -12.46 39.33
CA ALA A 221 -19.66 -12.11 40.54
C ALA A 221 -20.57 -12.27 41.77
N VAL A 222 -20.00 -12.75 42.88
CA VAL A 222 -20.64 -12.78 44.19
C VAL A 222 -19.91 -11.78 45.09
N ILE A 223 -20.65 -10.82 45.64
CA ILE A 223 -20.13 -9.89 46.65
C ILE A 223 -20.63 -10.36 48.01
N PHE A 224 -19.72 -10.63 48.95
CA PHE A 224 -20.08 -10.86 50.35
C PHE A 224 -20.44 -9.51 50.99
N GLN A 225 -21.69 -9.34 51.43
CA GLN A 225 -22.18 -8.07 51.98
C GLN A 225 -21.69 -7.77 53.40
N ASN A 226 -21.19 -8.78 54.13
CA ASN A 226 -20.71 -8.63 55.49
C ASN A 226 -19.25 -9.08 55.58
N GLU A 227 -18.31 -8.14 55.52
CA GLU A 227 -17.01 -8.37 56.15
C GLU A 227 -17.25 -8.46 57.66
N ALA A 228 -16.80 -9.54 58.29
CA ALA A 228 -16.89 -9.69 59.74
C ALA A 228 -16.02 -8.61 60.41
N THR A 229 -16.60 -7.47 60.73
CA THR A 229 -15.95 -6.47 61.57
C THR A 229 -15.74 -7.07 62.96
N GLY A 230 -14.48 -7.14 63.43
CA GLY A 230 -14.13 -7.66 64.75
C GLY A 230 -13.43 -9.03 64.78
N ILE A 231 -12.98 -9.58 63.64
CA ILE A 231 -12.14 -10.78 63.62
C ILE A 231 -10.70 -10.42 63.24
N ASP A 232 -9.77 -10.64 64.17
CA ASP A 232 -8.33 -10.49 63.91
C ASP A 232 -7.87 -11.52 62.86
N ASN A 233 -7.10 -11.08 61.87
CA ASN A 233 -6.58 -11.90 60.76
C ASN A 233 -7.64 -12.50 59.81
N ALA A 234 -8.75 -11.80 59.57
CA ALA A 234 -9.63 -12.14 58.44
C ALA A 234 -8.85 -12.02 57.11
N SER A 235 -8.90 -13.06 56.27
CA SER A 235 -8.27 -13.06 54.94
C SER A 235 -9.17 -13.71 53.90
N ASN A 236 -8.89 -13.41 52.64
CA ASN A 236 -9.54 -13.94 51.43
C ASN A 236 -9.47 -15.47 51.25
N VAL A 237 -8.87 -16.23 52.18
CA VAL A 237 -8.63 -17.68 52.04
C VAL A 237 -9.63 -18.53 52.86
N ARG A 238 -10.33 -17.99 53.85
CA ARG A 238 -11.22 -18.77 54.73
C ARG A 238 -12.69 -18.61 54.33
N GLY A 239 -13.24 -19.62 53.64
CA GLY A 239 -14.63 -19.67 53.18
C GLY A 239 -15.68 -19.75 54.31
N TYR A 240 -16.88 -19.28 54.02
CA TYR A 240 -18.06 -19.19 54.89
C TYR A 240 -18.94 -20.44 54.72
N ALA A 241 -19.56 -20.99 55.78
CA ALA A 241 -20.30 -22.26 55.68
C ALA A 241 -21.67 -22.32 56.39
N VAL A 242 -22.23 -21.20 56.87
CA VAL A 242 -23.51 -21.27 57.61
C VAL A 242 -24.45 -20.12 57.25
N THR A 243 -25.69 -20.46 56.89
CA THR A 243 -26.82 -19.53 56.85
C THR A 243 -27.45 -19.49 58.24
N GLY A 244 -27.54 -18.30 58.84
CA GLY A 244 -28.20 -18.06 60.10
C GLY A 244 -29.72 -18.16 59.98
N TYR A 245 -30.40 -18.24 61.12
CA TYR A 245 -31.86 -18.33 61.20
C TYR A 245 -32.59 -17.05 60.75
N ASP A 246 -31.86 -15.97 60.51
CA ASP A 246 -32.30 -14.73 59.88
C ASP A 246 -32.18 -14.74 58.34
N GLY A 247 -31.68 -15.85 57.77
CA GLY A 247 -31.43 -15.99 56.33
C GLY A 247 -30.13 -15.35 55.85
N LEU A 248 -29.27 -14.84 56.73
CA LEU A 248 -27.99 -14.22 56.39
C LEU A 248 -26.83 -15.22 56.47
N ASN A 249 -25.76 -15.05 55.69
CA ASN A 249 -24.60 -15.94 55.70
C ASN A 249 -23.53 -15.47 56.72
N TYR A 250 -23.00 -16.38 57.53
CA TYR A 250 -22.06 -16.11 58.63
C TYR A 250 -20.71 -16.83 58.49
N ALA A 251 -19.66 -16.25 59.05
CA ALA A 251 -18.31 -16.83 59.12
C ALA A 251 -18.22 -17.96 60.16
N LEU A 252 -17.51 -19.04 59.84
CA LEU A 252 -17.12 -20.06 60.82
C LEU A 252 -15.97 -19.51 61.69
N GLY A 253 -16.30 -19.01 62.87
CA GLY A 253 -15.33 -18.87 63.95
C GLY A 253 -15.16 -20.22 64.66
N CYS A 254 -13.98 -20.82 64.59
CA CYS A 254 -13.59 -21.85 65.55
C CYS A 254 -13.55 -21.17 66.92
N ALA A 255 -14.44 -21.56 67.83
CA ALA A 255 -14.25 -21.27 69.24
C ALA A 255 -13.19 -22.26 69.75
N ASP A 256 -12.02 -21.75 70.13
CA ASP A 256 -11.14 -22.47 71.06
C ASP A 256 -11.61 -22.17 72.50
N ASN A 257 -11.81 -23.27 73.23
CA ASN A 257 -12.36 -23.48 74.58
C ASN A 257 -13.87 -23.28 74.79
#